data_AF-A0A525VLU7-F1
#
_entry.id   AF-A0A525VLU7-F1
#
_cell.length_a   1.000
_cell.length_b   1.000
_cell.length_c   1.000
_cell.angle_alpha   90.00
_cell.angle_beta   90.00
_cell.angle_gamma   90.00
#
_symmetry.space_group_name_H-M   'P 1'
#
loop_
_entity.id
_entity.type
_entity.pdbx_description
1 polymer ?
#
loop_
_entity_poly.entity_id
_entity_poly.type
_entity_poly.pdbx_seq_one_letter_code
_entity_poly.pdbx_strand_id
1 'polypeptide(L)'
;MHPDLPAQSLAAIATVVAALIAAAFSFVNLTLNKEQKTSEFRQAWIDGLREDLAAFFAGARAFARATEELKSAASASRAALPLAMSPEKISDIRYQAAETRYRIQLRLNLKEPEHKELLRLMLVAADEQNKFLADKSDVERTLQAIENAADYAPQILKAEWERVKRGELAFRLARNWIAPAIVLISLLFVALVWVGRVKI
;
A
#
# COMPACT_ATOMS: atom_id res chain seq x y z
N MET A 1 -32.37 -1.18 -59.83
CA MET A 1 -33.00 -0.40 -58.74
C MET A 1 -32.72 -1.14 -57.45
N HIS A 2 -31.71 -0.70 -56.70
CA HIS A 2 -31.49 -1.24 -55.36
C HIS A 2 -32.39 -0.47 -54.39
N PRO A 3 -33.04 -1.14 -53.42
CA PRO A 3 -33.84 -0.46 -52.43
C PRO A 3 -32.89 0.25 -51.45
N ASP A 4 -32.88 1.58 -51.51
CA ASP A 4 -32.24 2.40 -50.48
C ASP A 4 -32.90 2.08 -49.14
N LEU A 5 -32.10 1.96 -48.07
CA LEU A 5 -32.66 1.75 -46.74
C LEU A 5 -33.57 2.94 -46.39
N PRO A 6 -34.76 2.71 -45.81
CA PRO A 6 -35.61 3.80 -45.37
C PRO A 6 -34.84 4.70 -44.39
N ALA A 7 -34.95 6.02 -44.54
CA ALA A 7 -34.27 6.98 -43.67
C ALA A 7 -34.53 6.72 -42.15
N GLN A 8 -35.68 6.15 -41.82
CA GLN A 8 -36.06 5.73 -40.47
C GLN A 8 -35.17 4.59 -39.94
N SER A 9 -34.80 3.63 -40.80
CA SER A 9 -33.89 2.52 -40.45
C SER A 9 -32.47 3.03 -40.20
N LEU A 10 -32.02 4.01 -40.99
CA LEU A 10 -30.72 4.67 -40.78
C LEU A 10 -30.65 5.41 -39.46
N ALA A 11 -31.70 6.16 -39.12
CA ALA A 11 -31.80 6.85 -37.84
C ALA A 11 -31.78 5.84 -36.67
N ALA A 12 -32.53 4.74 -36.76
CA ALA A 12 -32.54 3.70 -35.73
C ALA A 12 -31.16 3.05 -35.52
N ILE A 13 -30.45 2.71 -36.60
CA ILE A 13 -29.08 2.17 -36.54
C ILE A 13 -28.14 3.17 -35.88
N ALA A 14 -28.21 4.45 -36.28
CA ALA A 14 -27.37 5.50 -35.70
C ALA A 14 -27.61 5.66 -34.19
N THR A 15 -28.88 5.61 -33.73
CA THR A 15 -29.22 5.66 -32.31
C THR A 15 -28.66 4.48 -31.53
N VAL A 16 -28.80 3.25 -32.05
CA VAL A 16 -28.26 2.04 -31.39
C VAL A 16 -26.74 2.10 -31.30
N VAL A 17 -26.07 2.50 -32.38
CA VAL A 17 -24.61 2.65 -32.40
C VAL A 17 -24.17 3.71 -31.39
N ALA A 18 -24.83 4.87 -31.34
CA ALA A 18 -24.53 5.92 -30.36
C ALA A 18 -24.72 5.43 -28.92
N ALA A 19 -25.79 4.68 -28.64
CA ALA A 19 -26.05 4.10 -27.32
C ALA A 19 -24.99 3.07 -26.92
N LEU A 20 -24.55 2.21 -27.84
CA LEU A 20 -23.49 1.22 -27.58
C LEU A 20 -22.14 1.90 -27.31
N ILE A 21 -21.81 2.96 -28.05
CA ILE A 21 -20.60 3.76 -27.81
C ILE A 21 -20.67 4.40 -26.42
N ALA A 22 -21.80 5.04 -26.07
CA ALA A 22 -22.00 5.64 -24.75
C ALA A 22 -21.88 4.60 -23.62
N ALA A 23 -22.45 3.40 -23.81
CA ALA A 23 -22.33 2.30 -22.85
C ALA A 23 -20.88 1.83 -22.68
N ALA A 24 -20.12 1.72 -23.77
CA ALA A 24 -18.70 1.34 -23.73
C ALA A 24 -17.86 2.38 -22.98
N PHE A 25 -18.06 3.68 -23.25
CA PHE A 25 -17.38 4.75 -22.52
C PHE A 25 -17.73 4.74 -21.03
N SER A 26 -19.01 4.55 -20.70
CA SER A 26 -19.45 4.47 -19.30
C SER A 26 -18.81 3.29 -18.57
N PHE A 27 -18.76 2.11 -19.20
CA PHE A 27 -18.11 0.92 -18.63
C PHE A 27 -16.60 1.13 -18.38
N VAL A 28 -15.89 1.72 -19.35
CA VAL A 28 -14.46 2.04 -19.19
C VAL A 28 -14.27 3.04 -18.06
N ASN A 29 -15.07 4.09 -18.00
CA ASN A 29 -14.99 5.12 -16.96
C ASN A 29 -15.27 4.55 -15.56
N LEU A 30 -16.28 3.70 -15.41
CA LEU A 30 -16.57 3.02 -14.14
C LEU A 30 -15.43 2.09 -13.71
N THR A 31 -14.85 1.36 -14.65
CA THR A 31 -13.71 0.46 -14.38
C THR A 31 -12.49 1.25 -13.93
N LEU A 32 -12.18 2.36 -14.62
CA LEU A 32 -11.09 3.26 -14.26
C LEU A 32 -11.30 3.89 -12.88
N ASN A 33 -12.49 4.41 -12.60
CA ASN A 33 -12.81 5.01 -11.31
C ASN A 33 -12.68 4.02 -10.17
N LYS A 34 -13.15 2.77 -10.37
CA LYS A 34 -12.99 1.70 -9.38
C LYS A 34 -11.50 1.40 -9.13
N GLU A 35 -10.72 1.24 -10.19
CA GLU A 35 -9.28 0.92 -10.09
C GLU A 35 -8.51 2.06 -9.41
N GLN A 36 -8.81 3.31 -9.76
CA GLN A 36 -8.21 4.48 -9.14
C GLN A 36 -8.51 4.50 -7.65
N LYS A 37 -9.78 4.35 -7.25
CA LYS A 37 -10.17 4.34 -5.83
C LYS A 37 -9.54 3.20 -5.05
N THR A 38 -9.46 2.02 -5.67
CA THR A 38 -8.80 0.86 -5.05
C THR A 38 -7.31 1.11 -4.87
N SER A 39 -6.64 1.72 -5.85
CA SER A 39 -5.23 2.09 -5.75
C SER A 39 -5.00 3.14 -4.67
N GLU A 40 -5.85 4.18 -4.58
CA GLU A 40 -5.82 5.19 -3.52
C GLU A 40 -5.95 4.55 -2.13
N PHE A 41 -6.91 3.63 -1.92
CA PHE A 41 -7.08 2.96 -0.63
C PHE A 41 -5.89 2.06 -0.27
N ARG A 42 -5.29 1.37 -1.25
CA ARG A 42 -4.09 0.56 -1.01
C ARG A 42 -2.88 1.42 -0.69
N GLN A 43 -2.72 2.56 -1.37
CA GLN A 43 -1.67 3.53 -1.06
C GLN A 43 -1.83 4.06 0.37
N ALA A 44 -3.04 4.49 0.75
CA ALA A 44 -3.33 4.93 2.11
C ALA A 44 -3.03 3.85 3.17
N TRP A 45 -3.30 2.57 2.86
CA TRP A 45 -2.92 1.46 3.73
C TRP A 45 -1.39 1.29 3.82
N ILE A 46 -0.65 1.38 2.71
CA ILE A 46 0.82 1.30 2.67
C ILE A 46 1.45 2.47 3.43
N ASP A 47 0.95 3.68 3.21
CA ASP A 47 1.44 4.90 3.85
C ASP A 47 1.18 4.84 5.36
N GLY A 48 -0.01 4.40 5.78
CA GLY A 48 -0.29 4.17 7.20
C GLY A 48 0.59 3.09 7.83
N LEU A 49 0.93 2.02 7.09
CA LEU A 49 1.90 1.03 7.56
C LEU A 49 3.30 1.63 7.69
N ARG A 50 3.73 2.45 6.72
CA ARG A 50 5.03 3.15 6.74
C ARG A 50 5.14 4.10 7.94
N GLU A 51 4.10 4.88 8.21
CA GLU A 51 4.03 5.80 9.35
C GLU A 51 4.11 5.05 10.67
N ASP A 52 3.31 3.99 10.85
CA ASP A 52 3.33 3.22 12.09
C ASP A 52 4.66 2.51 12.30
N LEU A 53 5.30 1.98 11.24
CA LEU A 53 6.64 1.40 11.31
C LEU A 53 7.68 2.43 11.75
N ALA A 54 7.69 3.62 11.14
CA ALA A 54 8.60 4.70 11.52
C ALA A 54 8.41 5.11 12.99
N ALA A 55 7.16 5.26 13.42
CA ALA A 55 6.85 5.60 14.81
C ALA A 55 7.26 4.50 15.79
N PHE A 56 7.03 3.22 15.44
CA PHE A 56 7.46 2.08 16.25
C PHE A 56 8.98 2.04 16.40
N PHE A 57 9.73 2.09 15.30
CA PHE A 57 11.20 2.00 15.35
C PHE A 57 11.82 3.21 16.05
N ALA A 58 11.32 4.42 15.79
CA ALA A 58 11.77 5.63 16.49
C ALA A 58 11.48 5.54 17.99
N GLY A 59 10.28 5.11 18.38
CA GLY A 59 9.89 4.94 19.77
C GLY A 59 10.72 3.88 20.48
N ALA A 60 10.93 2.72 19.85
CA ALA A 60 11.76 1.64 20.39
C ALA A 60 13.21 2.10 20.59
N ARG A 61 13.80 2.78 19.59
CA ARG A 61 15.16 3.30 19.65
C ARG A 61 15.33 4.37 20.74
N ALA A 62 14.39 5.32 20.81
CA ALA A 62 14.40 6.37 21.83
C ALA A 62 14.28 5.78 23.24
N PHE A 63 13.44 4.75 23.40
CA PHE A 63 13.27 4.06 24.67
C PHE A 63 14.51 3.26 25.09
N ALA A 64 15.19 2.59 24.15
CA ALA A 64 16.47 1.93 24.39
C ALA A 64 17.52 2.92 24.92
N ARG A 65 17.68 4.08 24.25
CA ARG A 65 18.65 5.12 24.64
C ARG A 65 18.32 5.78 25.98
N ALA A 66 17.06 6.10 26.25
CA ALA A 66 16.66 6.63 27.56
C ALA A 66 16.91 5.65 28.70
N THR A 67 16.73 4.35 28.44
CA THR A 67 17.03 3.30 29.41
C THR A 67 18.55 3.21 29.67
N GLU A 68 19.37 3.30 28.62
CA GLU A 68 20.84 3.34 28.72
C GLU A 68 21.32 4.55 29.54
N GLU A 69 20.78 5.74 29.26
CA GLU A 69 21.09 6.96 30.00
C GLU A 69 20.71 6.84 31.47
N LEU A 70 19.51 6.32 31.77
CA LEU A 70 19.04 6.14 33.14
C LEU A 70 19.91 5.15 33.93
N LYS A 71 20.34 4.06 33.30
CA LYS A 71 21.26 3.09 33.93
C LYS A 71 22.64 3.67 34.15
N SER A 72 23.15 4.43 33.18
CA SER A 72 24.42 5.15 33.31
C SER A 72 24.34 6.20 34.44
N ALA A 73 23.20 6.89 34.57
CA ALA A 73 22.88 7.82 35.67
C ALA A 73 22.75 7.18 37.04
N ALA A 74 22.45 5.88 37.10
CA ALA A 74 22.45 5.14 38.36
C ALA A 74 23.88 4.81 38.81
N SER A 75 24.81 4.67 37.85
CA SER A 75 26.24 4.42 38.12
C SER A 75 27.08 5.68 38.34
N ALA A 76 26.66 6.84 37.82
CA ALA A 76 27.31 8.14 38.00
C ALA A 76 26.37 9.13 38.68
N SER A 77 26.85 10.08 39.49
CA SER A 77 25.98 11.05 40.19
C SER A 77 24.94 11.70 39.25
N ARG A 78 23.66 11.55 39.58
CA ARG A 78 22.47 11.95 38.78
C ARG A 78 22.48 13.41 38.30
N ALA A 79 23.28 14.26 38.94
CA ALA A 79 23.48 15.67 38.60
C ALA A 79 24.22 15.90 37.26
N ALA A 80 24.78 14.87 36.63
CA ALA A 80 25.64 15.00 35.45
C ALA A 80 24.96 14.76 34.09
N LEU A 81 23.65 14.49 34.03
CA LEU A 81 22.96 14.16 32.77
C LEU A 81 21.93 15.22 32.35
N PRO A 82 22.37 16.29 31.66
CA PRO A 82 21.49 17.37 31.18
C PRO A 82 20.50 16.94 30.08
N LEU A 83 20.57 15.70 29.58
CA LEU A 83 19.74 15.17 28.49
C LEU A 83 18.74 14.09 28.90
N ALA A 84 18.66 13.74 30.19
CA ALA A 84 17.78 12.66 30.66
C ALA A 84 16.30 12.98 30.39
N MET A 85 15.60 12.10 29.67
CA MET A 85 14.17 12.25 29.42
C MET A 85 13.35 12.16 30.71
N SER A 86 12.24 12.92 30.76
CA SER A 86 11.32 12.87 31.90
C SER A 86 10.61 11.51 32.00
N PRO A 87 10.23 11.05 33.20
CA PRO A 87 9.46 9.81 33.39
C PRO A 87 8.15 9.77 32.58
N GLU A 88 7.46 10.91 32.47
CA GLU A 88 6.23 11.06 31.69
C GLU A 88 6.51 10.80 30.20
N LYS A 89 7.57 11.40 29.67
CA LYS A 89 7.97 11.21 28.27
C LYS A 89 8.33 9.76 27.96
N ILE A 90 9.00 9.07 28.89
CA ILE A 90 9.30 7.64 28.78
C ILE A 90 8.01 6.81 28.75
N SER A 91 7.03 7.13 29.60
CA SER A 91 5.72 6.47 29.59
C SER A 91 5.00 6.65 28.26
N ASP A 92 4.97 7.87 27.72
CA ASP A 92 4.35 8.18 26.43
C ASP A 92 4.98 7.39 25.28
N ILE A 93 6.31 7.31 25.25
CA ILE A 93 7.04 6.55 24.22
C ILE A 93 6.71 5.06 24.32
N ARG A 94 6.64 4.50 25.53
CA ARG A 94 6.25 3.09 25.72
C ARG A 94 4.84 2.82 25.24
N TYR A 95 3.91 3.71 25.54
CA TYR A 95 2.54 3.62 25.07
C TYR A 95 2.49 3.69 23.53
N GLN A 96 3.14 4.70 22.94
CA GLN A 96 3.19 4.89 21.49
C GLN A 96 3.81 3.68 20.77
N ALA A 97 4.92 3.13 21.29
CA ALA A 97 5.56 1.94 20.73
C ALA A 97 4.65 0.70 20.83
N ALA A 98 3.93 0.53 21.94
CA ALA A 98 2.97 -0.56 22.10
C ALA A 98 1.78 -0.42 21.14
N GLU A 99 1.20 0.78 21.04
CA GLU A 99 0.07 1.09 20.16
C GLU A 99 0.43 0.83 18.70
N THR A 100 1.52 1.45 18.23
CA THR A 100 1.98 1.32 16.84
C THR A 100 2.31 -0.13 16.49
N ARG A 101 2.92 -0.89 17.41
CA ARG A 101 3.13 -2.34 17.21
C ARG A 101 1.84 -3.09 16.94
N TYR A 102 0.78 -2.84 17.72
CA TYR A 102 -0.51 -3.50 17.50
C TYR A 102 -1.18 -3.05 16.20
N ARG A 103 -1.10 -1.76 15.87
CA ARG A 103 -1.58 -1.24 14.58
C ARG A 103 -0.86 -1.89 13.39
N ILE A 104 0.44 -2.12 13.48
CA ILE A 104 1.22 -2.84 12.47
C ILE A 104 0.73 -4.29 12.39
N GLN A 105 0.63 -4.99 13.53
CA GLN A 105 0.17 -6.39 13.59
C GLN A 105 -1.19 -6.59 12.94
N LEU A 106 -2.13 -5.66 13.12
CA LEU A 106 -3.46 -5.72 12.50
C LEU A 106 -3.44 -5.52 10.99
N ARG A 107 -2.42 -4.83 10.46
CA ARG A 107 -2.25 -4.62 9.02
C ARG A 107 -1.53 -5.78 8.35
N LEU A 108 -0.52 -6.37 8.98
CA LEU A 108 0.30 -7.42 8.36
C LEU A 108 -0.53 -8.64 7.94
N ASN A 109 -0.22 -9.17 6.75
CA ASN A 109 -0.85 -10.38 6.24
C ASN A 109 -0.03 -11.62 6.62
N LEU A 110 -0.41 -12.29 7.71
CA LEU A 110 0.29 -13.48 8.21
C LEU A 110 0.13 -14.73 7.33
N LYS A 111 -0.41 -14.63 6.11
CA LYS A 111 -0.31 -15.68 5.10
C LYS A 111 0.97 -15.55 4.26
N GLU A 112 1.55 -14.36 4.20
CA GLU A 112 2.75 -14.06 3.42
C GLU A 112 4.00 -14.24 4.30
N PRO A 113 5.03 -14.98 3.83
CA PRO A 113 6.21 -15.28 4.63
C PRO A 113 7.00 -14.02 5.01
N GLU A 114 7.04 -13.03 4.14
CA GLU A 114 7.77 -11.78 4.38
C GLU A 114 7.11 -10.97 5.51
N HIS A 115 5.77 -10.94 5.55
CA HIS A 115 5.02 -10.28 6.62
C HIS A 115 5.20 -10.99 7.96
N LYS A 116 5.25 -12.34 7.96
CA LYS A 116 5.57 -13.12 9.17
C LYS A 116 6.97 -12.80 9.69
N GLU A 117 7.94 -12.67 8.79
CA GLU A 117 9.32 -12.39 9.16
C GLU A 117 9.49 -11.00 9.75
N LEU A 118 8.84 -9.98 9.17
CA LEU A 118 8.83 -8.64 9.76
C LEU A 118 8.25 -8.66 11.18
N LEU A 119 7.12 -9.35 11.38
CA LEU A 119 6.54 -9.51 12.71
C LEU A 119 7.51 -10.21 13.68
N ARG A 120 8.17 -11.29 13.23
CA ARG A 120 9.16 -12.01 14.04
C ARG A 120 10.30 -11.08 14.47
N LEU A 121 10.86 -10.30 13.56
CA LEU A 121 11.95 -9.35 13.85
C LEU A 121 11.51 -8.26 14.83
N MET A 122 10.30 -7.72 14.68
CA MET A 122 9.73 -6.75 15.63
C MET A 122 9.54 -7.35 17.03
N LEU A 123 9.11 -8.62 17.12
CA LEU A 123 8.99 -9.33 18.40
C LEU A 123 10.35 -9.57 19.05
N VAL A 124 11.38 -9.90 18.27
CA VAL A 124 12.75 -10.01 18.77
C VAL A 124 13.25 -8.67 19.30
N ALA A 125 13.01 -7.56 18.59
CA ALA A 125 13.36 -6.23 19.07
C ALA A 125 12.68 -5.89 20.41
N ALA A 126 11.39 -6.22 20.56
CA ALA A 126 10.66 -6.01 21.80
C ALA A 126 11.18 -6.91 22.95
N ASP A 127 11.57 -8.15 22.65
CA ASP A 127 12.13 -9.09 23.62
C ASP A 127 13.53 -8.64 24.10
N GLU A 128 14.40 -8.21 23.18
CA GLU A 128 15.71 -7.64 23.54
C GLU A 128 15.58 -6.37 24.38
N GLN A 129 14.60 -5.51 24.09
CA GLN A 129 14.29 -4.36 24.94
C GLN A 129 13.87 -4.77 26.36
N ASN A 130 13.06 -5.82 26.51
CA ASN A 130 12.65 -6.34 27.82
C ASN A 130 13.81 -6.98 28.58
N LYS A 131 14.68 -7.73 27.89
CA LYS A 131 15.92 -8.27 28.46
C LYS A 131 16.84 -7.14 28.92
N PHE A 132 16.93 -6.06 28.15
CA PHE A 132 17.75 -4.91 28.50
C PHE A 132 17.21 -4.29 29.77
N LEU A 133 15.91 -4.01 29.87
CA LEU A 133 15.28 -3.51 31.10
C LEU A 133 15.54 -4.41 32.32
N ALA A 134 15.58 -5.73 32.14
CA ALA A 134 15.82 -6.69 33.21
C ALA A 134 17.31 -6.94 33.53
N ASP A 135 18.23 -6.13 33.01
CA ASP A 135 19.69 -6.27 33.15
C ASP A 135 20.23 -7.61 32.61
N LYS A 136 19.56 -8.20 31.61
CA LYS A 136 19.92 -9.48 30.98
C LYS A 136 20.55 -9.33 29.59
N SER A 137 20.58 -8.12 29.04
CA SER A 137 21.23 -7.81 27.76
C SER A 137 21.83 -6.40 27.80
N ASP A 138 22.49 -6.02 26.71
CA ASP A 138 23.04 -4.69 26.50
C ASP A 138 22.17 -3.88 25.52
N VAL A 139 22.41 -2.57 25.50
CA VAL A 139 21.71 -1.64 24.60
C VAL A 139 22.03 -1.93 23.13
N GLU A 140 23.25 -2.38 22.82
CA GLU A 140 23.72 -2.58 21.45
C GLU A 140 22.93 -3.69 20.75
N ARG A 141 22.71 -4.82 21.45
CA ARG A 141 21.85 -5.91 20.98
C ARG A 141 20.42 -5.45 20.73
N THR A 142 19.90 -4.60 21.61
CA THR A 142 18.56 -4.03 21.49
C THR A 142 18.47 -3.15 20.24
N LEU A 143 19.43 -2.24 20.07
CA LEU A 143 19.51 -1.36 18.90
C LEU A 143 19.68 -2.17 17.61
N GLN A 144 20.55 -3.18 17.61
CA GLN A 144 20.76 -4.04 16.45
C GLN A 144 19.49 -4.82 16.09
N ALA A 145 18.73 -5.32 17.07
CA ALA A 145 17.46 -5.98 16.80
C ALA A 145 16.41 -5.02 16.20
N ILE A 146 16.38 -3.77 16.67
CA ILE A 146 15.53 -2.71 16.11
C ILE A 146 15.93 -2.40 14.65
N GLU A 147 17.23 -2.19 14.39
CA GLU A 147 17.73 -1.89 13.04
C GLU A 147 17.49 -3.06 12.08
N ASN A 148 17.69 -4.30 12.51
CA ASN A 148 17.39 -5.48 11.68
C ASN A 148 15.92 -5.51 11.24
N ALA A 149 14.99 -5.15 12.14
CA ALA A 149 13.56 -5.07 11.80
C ALA A 149 13.28 -3.88 10.88
N ALA A 150 13.93 -2.73 11.12
CA ALA A 150 13.80 -1.53 10.31
C ALA A 150 14.33 -1.72 8.89
N ASP A 151 15.49 -2.35 8.73
CA ASP A 151 16.11 -2.68 7.44
C ASP A 151 15.29 -3.70 6.64
N TYR A 152 14.55 -4.58 7.33
CA TYR A 152 13.66 -5.54 6.70
C TYR A 152 12.38 -4.87 6.16
N ALA A 153 11.85 -3.85 6.84
CA ALA A 153 10.56 -3.24 6.52
C ALA A 153 10.40 -2.70 5.07
N PRO A 154 11.39 -2.02 4.45
CA PRO A 154 11.32 -1.52 3.08
C PRO A 154 10.95 -2.58 2.04
N GLN A 155 11.34 -3.83 2.24
CA GLN A 155 11.03 -4.89 1.27
C GLN A 155 9.52 -5.19 1.20
N ILE A 156 8.82 -5.12 2.34
CA ILE A 156 7.37 -5.29 2.42
C ILE A 156 6.67 -4.14 1.70
N LEU A 157 7.08 -2.91 2.03
CA LEU A 157 6.51 -1.70 1.42
C LEU A 157 6.72 -1.71 -0.10
N LYS A 158 7.89 -2.15 -0.57
CA LYS A 158 8.17 -2.29 -2.00
C LYS A 158 7.34 -3.38 -2.66
N ALA A 159 7.21 -4.54 -2.04
CA ALA A 159 6.39 -5.64 -2.57
C ALA A 159 4.91 -5.23 -2.74
N GLU A 160 4.36 -4.54 -1.74
CA GLU A 160 2.99 -4.02 -1.79
C GLU A 160 2.85 -2.88 -2.80
N TRP A 161 3.85 -2.00 -2.93
CA TRP A 161 3.87 -0.95 -3.96
C TRP A 161 3.85 -1.54 -5.37
N GLU A 162 4.65 -2.58 -5.63
CA GLU A 162 4.60 -3.30 -6.91
C GLU A 162 3.24 -3.96 -7.14
N ARG A 163 2.57 -4.45 -6.09
CA ARG A 163 1.21 -5.00 -6.19
C ARG A 163 0.17 -3.95 -6.55
N VAL A 164 0.29 -2.73 -6.02
CA VAL A 164 -0.54 -1.58 -6.41
C VAL A 164 -0.31 -1.21 -7.87
N LYS A 165 0.94 -1.07 -8.30
CA LYS A 165 1.27 -0.71 -9.71
C LYS A 165 0.81 -1.75 -10.72
N ARG A 166 0.80 -3.04 -10.35
CA ARG A 166 0.27 -4.10 -11.23
C ARG A 166 -1.23 -3.98 -11.49
N GLY A 167 -1.97 -3.39 -10.54
CA GLY A 167 -3.43 -3.23 -10.62
C GLY A 167 -4.23 -4.54 -10.59
N GLU A 168 -5.55 -4.41 -10.60
CA GLU A 168 -6.45 -5.57 -10.60
C GLU A 168 -6.44 -6.34 -11.94
N LEU A 169 -6.79 -7.62 -11.90
CA LEU A 169 -6.92 -8.45 -13.11
C LEU A 169 -7.95 -7.87 -14.08
N ALA A 170 -9.10 -7.40 -13.57
CA ALA A 170 -10.15 -6.79 -14.39
C ALA A 170 -9.65 -5.54 -15.13
N PHE A 171 -8.90 -4.68 -14.45
CA PHE A 171 -8.28 -3.51 -15.07
C PHE A 171 -7.25 -3.91 -16.14
N ARG A 172 -6.38 -4.89 -15.85
CA ARG A 172 -5.41 -5.40 -16.82
C ARG A 172 -6.07 -5.98 -18.06
N LEU A 173 -7.18 -6.70 -17.90
CA LEU A 173 -7.97 -7.23 -19.00
C LEU A 173 -8.63 -6.11 -19.82
N ALA A 174 -9.28 -5.16 -19.14
CA ALA A 174 -9.91 -4.02 -19.80
C ALA A 174 -8.90 -3.21 -20.63
N ARG A 175 -7.75 -2.90 -20.03
CA ARG A 175 -6.68 -2.12 -20.67
C ARG A 175 -6.02 -2.84 -21.83
N ASN A 176 -5.63 -4.10 -21.64
CA ASN A 176 -4.77 -4.78 -22.60
C ASN A 176 -5.55 -5.50 -23.71
N TRP A 177 -6.83 -5.83 -23.50
CA TRP A 177 -7.60 -6.64 -24.45
C TRP A 177 -8.88 -5.95 -24.92
N ILE A 178 -9.70 -5.45 -23.98
CA ILE A 178 -11.03 -4.89 -24.32
C ILE A 178 -10.88 -3.57 -25.10
N ALA A 179 -10.04 -2.64 -24.61
CA ALA A 179 -9.85 -1.36 -25.28
C ALA A 179 -9.29 -1.51 -26.72
N PRO A 180 -8.22 -2.31 -26.97
CA PRO A 180 -7.76 -2.56 -28.33
C PRO A 180 -8.79 -3.26 -29.20
N ALA A 181 -9.56 -4.22 -28.66
CA ALA A 181 -10.61 -4.91 -29.40
C ALA A 181 -11.71 -3.94 -29.86
N ILE A 182 -12.16 -3.02 -28.99
CA ILE A 182 -13.14 -2.00 -29.35
C ILE A 182 -12.60 -1.10 -30.47
N VAL A 183 -11.35 -0.66 -30.39
CA VAL A 183 -10.71 0.15 -31.45
C VAL A 183 -10.64 -0.62 -32.77
N LEU A 184 -10.20 -1.89 -32.75
CA LEU A 184 -10.11 -2.72 -33.95
C LEU A 184 -11.48 -2.98 -34.59
N ILE A 185 -12.51 -3.29 -33.78
CA ILE A 185 -13.88 -3.46 -34.27
C ILE A 185 -14.40 -2.16 -34.87
N SER A 186 -14.10 -1.02 -34.24
CA SER A 186 -14.52 0.30 -34.74
C SER A 186 -13.86 0.62 -36.09
N LEU A 187 -12.56 0.36 -36.22
CA LEU A 187 -11.82 0.53 -37.49
C LEU A 187 -12.32 -0.42 -38.58
N LEU A 188 -12.57 -1.69 -38.24
CA LEU A 188 -13.15 -2.68 -39.16
C LEU A 188 -14.54 -2.26 -39.63
N PHE A 189 -15.38 -1.75 -38.72
CA PHE A 189 -16.71 -1.26 -39.08
C PHE A 189 -16.62 -0.09 -40.07
N VAL A 190 -15.78 0.91 -39.79
CA VAL A 190 -15.53 2.04 -40.70
C VAL A 190 -15.01 1.56 -42.05
N ALA A 191 -14.06 0.61 -42.07
CA ALA A 191 -13.52 0.05 -43.30
C ALA A 191 -14.58 -0.72 -44.12
N LEU A 192 -15.45 -1.49 -43.47
CA LEU A 192 -16.52 -2.24 -44.13
C LEU A 192 -17.59 -1.33 -44.76
N VAL A 193 -17.90 -0.22 -44.09
CA VAL A 193 -18.77 0.83 -44.63
C VAL A 193 -18.09 1.52 -45.82
N TRP A 194 -16.81 1.88 -45.68
CA TRP A 194 -16.06 2.59 -46.73
C TRP A 194 -15.82 1.75 -48.00
N VAL A 195 -15.53 0.45 -47.86
CA VAL A 195 -15.35 -0.50 -48.99
C VAL A 195 -16.70 -0.88 -49.63
N GLY A 196 -17.83 -0.38 -49.11
CA GLY A 196 -19.16 -0.61 -49.68
C GLY A 196 -19.68 -2.04 -49.52
N ARG A 197 -19.07 -2.83 -48.64
CA ARG A 197 -19.56 -4.19 -48.29
C ARG A 197 -20.72 -4.14 -47.28
N VAL A 198 -20.81 -3.06 -46.51
CA VAL A 198 -22.00 -2.68 -45.75
C VAL A 198 -22.51 -1.38 -46.36
N LYS A 199 -23.54 -1.47 -47.21
CA LYS A 199 -24.20 -0.27 -47.77
C LYS A 199 -25.25 0.20 -46.76
N ILE A 200 -24.85 1.20 -45.97
CA ILE A 200 -25.72 2.02 -45.11
C ILE A 200 -26.51 2.94 -46.03
#